data_AF-A0A6L8GBQ3-F1
#
_entry.id   AF-A0A6L8GBQ3-F1
#
_cell.length_a   1.000
_cell.length_b   1.000
_cell.length_c   1.000
_cell.angle_alpha   90.00
_cell.angle_beta   90.00
_cell.angle_gamma   90.00
#
_symmetry.space_group_name_H-M   'P 1'
#
loop_
_entity.id
_entity.type
_entity.pdbx_description
1 polymer ?
#
loop_
_entity_poly.entity_id
_entity_poly.type
_entity_poly.pdbx_seq_one_letter_code
_entity_poly.pdbx_strand_id
1 'polypeptide(L)' 'MRDIASSCHACGYQSMTVEHRHRGLRLSAKNVRRIMAENGLTPLQRRRYNVTTERDHDSPVYPNVALN' A
#
# COMPACT_ATOMS: atom_id res chain seq x y z
N MET A 1 -17.65 11.34 -14.36
CA MET A 1 -16.19 11.06 -14.40
C MET A 1 -15.94 9.91 -13.45
N ARG A 2 -15.75 8.72 -14.01
CA ARG A 2 -15.73 7.45 -13.28
C ARG A 2 -14.54 7.37 -12.33
N ASP A 3 -14.73 6.54 -11.33
CA ASP A 3 -13.93 6.32 -10.12
C ASP A 3 -12.49 5.83 -10.44
N ILE A 4 -11.61 6.77 -10.80
CA ILE A 4 -10.17 6.51 -11.07
C ILE A 4 -9.50 5.90 -9.82
N ALA A 5 -10.05 6.19 -8.64
CA ALA A 5 -9.57 5.81 -7.32
C ALA A 5 -10.00 4.41 -6.84
N SER A 6 -10.95 3.77 -7.53
CA SER A 6 -11.81 2.73 -6.94
C SER A 6 -11.11 1.42 -6.56
N SER A 7 -9.98 1.07 -7.18
CA SER A 7 -9.57 -0.34 -7.22
C SER A 7 -8.66 -0.81 -6.09
N CYS A 8 -8.00 0.06 -5.31
CA CYS A 8 -6.97 -0.43 -4.38
C CYS A 8 -6.44 0.62 -3.37
N HIS A 9 -6.79 0.45 -2.08
CA HIS A 9 -6.31 1.28 -0.95
C HIS A 9 -4.79 1.30 -0.73
N ALA A 10 -4.04 0.37 -1.33
CA ALA A 10 -2.59 0.23 -1.18
C ALA A 10 -1.80 0.53 -2.47
N CYS A 11 -2.48 1.00 -3.52
CA CYS A 11 -1.85 1.17 -4.83
C CYS A 11 -1.30 2.59 -4.98
N GLY A 12 0.01 2.67 -5.26
CA GLY A 12 0.62 3.93 -5.67
C GLY A 12 0.23 4.31 -7.09
N TYR A 13 0.57 5.55 -7.49
CA TYR A 13 0.23 6.09 -8.81
C TYR A 13 0.72 5.21 -9.98
N GLN A 14 1.83 4.50 -9.81
CA GLN A 14 2.38 3.61 -10.84
C GLN A 14 1.50 2.38 -11.06
N SER A 15 1.06 1.73 -9.99
CA SER A 15 0.14 0.58 -10.05
C SER A 15 -1.19 0.98 -10.69
N MET A 16 -1.72 2.15 -10.32
CA MET A 16 -2.93 2.69 -10.93
C MET A 16 -2.74 3.03 -12.42
N THR A 17 -1.59 3.57 -12.80
CA THR A 17 -1.28 3.85 -14.22
C THR A 17 -1.25 2.57 -15.06
N VAL A 18 -0.65 1.50 -14.53
CA VAL A 18 -0.62 0.17 -15.19
C VAL A 18 -2.02 -0.40 -15.31
N GLU A 19 -2.79 -0.35 -14.23
CA GLU A 19 -4.15 -0.87 -14.20
C GLU A 19 -5.08 -0.13 -15.16
N HIS A 20 -4.97 1.20 -15.24
CA HIS A 20 -5.71 2.00 -16.21
C HIS A 20 -5.31 1.63 -17.65
N ARG A 21 -4.02 1.40 -17.91
CA ARG A 21 -3.55 0.92 -19.21
C ARG A 21 -4.16 -0.45 -19.56
N HIS A 22 -4.28 -1.36 -18.60
CA HIS A 22 -4.98 -2.65 -18.80
C HIS A 22 -6.48 -2.48 -19.07
N ARG A 23 -7.13 -1.47 -18.47
CA ARG A 23 -8.53 -1.11 -18.73
C ARG A 23 -8.74 -0.32 -20.03
N GLY A 24 -7.69 -0.05 -20.81
CA GLY A 24 -7.75 0.76 -22.03
C GLY A 24 -7.80 2.28 -21.79
N LEU A 25 -7.70 2.73 -20.54
CA LEU A 25 -7.60 4.12 -20.15
C LEU A 25 -6.14 4.60 -20.28
N ARG A 26 -5.85 5.38 -21.32
CA ARG A 26 -4.53 6.01 -21.49
C ARG A 26 -4.44 7.30 -20.67
N LEU A 27 -4.17 7.16 -19.38
CA LEU A 27 -3.78 8.28 -18.52
C LEU A 27 -2.26 8.32 -18.36
N SER A 28 -1.69 9.52 -18.34
CA SER A 28 -0.29 9.70 -17.96
C SER A 28 -0.13 9.46 -16.45
N ALA A 29 1.04 8.97 -16.03
CA ALA A 29 1.36 8.83 -14.61
C ALA A 29 1.24 10.17 -13.84
N LYS A 30 1.50 11.30 -14.51
CA LYS A 30 1.32 12.65 -13.93
C LYS A 30 -0.15 12.96 -13.65
N ASN A 31 -1.06 12.61 -14.55
CA ASN A 31 -2.49 12.80 -14.37
C ASN A 31 -3.00 11.95 -13.21
N VAL A 32 -2.61 10.68 -13.14
CA VAL A 32 -2.97 9.78 -12.04
C VAL A 32 -2.48 10.34 -10.70
N ARG A 33 -1.21 10.77 -10.64
CA ARG A 33 -0.64 11.37 -9.42
C ARG A 33 -1.39 12.63 -8.98
N ARG A 34 -1.76 13.50 -9.92
CA ARG A 34 -2.51 14.72 -9.59
C ARG A 34 -3.91 14.40 -9.05
N ILE A 35 -4.63 13.50 -9.71
CA ILE A 35 -5.96 13.07 -9.28
C ILE A 35 -5.88 12.40 -7.90
N MET A 36 -4.87 11.56 -7.65
CA MET A 36 -4.64 10.99 -6.32
C MET A 36 -4.41 12.05 -5.26
N ALA A 37 -3.59 13.08 -5.54
CA ALA A 37 -3.32 14.17 -4.60
C ALA A 37 -4.57 15.02 -4.32
N GLU A 38 -5.34 15.37 -5.37
CA GLU A 38 -6.59 16.13 -5.26
C GLU A 38 -7.65 15.38 -4.45
N ASN A 39 -7.65 14.04 -4.50
CA ASN A 39 -8.60 13.18 -3.78
C ASN A 39 -8.06 12.65 -2.44
N GLY A 40 -6.88 13.09 -1.99
CA GLY A 40 -6.29 12.63 -0.72
C GLY A 40 -5.91 11.14 -0.71
N LEU A 41 -5.80 10.51 -1.88
CA LEU A 41 -5.51 9.09 -2.05
C LEU A 41 -4.01 8.85 -1.86
N THR A 42 -3.60 8.74 -0.60
CA THR A 42 -2.24 8.36 -0.26
C THR A 42 -2.18 6.83 -0.15
N PRO A 43 -1.30 6.14 -0.89
CA PRO A 43 -1.17 4.69 -0.76
C PRO A 43 -0.76 4.35 0.68
N LEU A 44 -1.54 3.47 1.31
CA LEU A 44 -1.18 2.95 2.63
C LEU A 44 0.15 2.21 2.53
N GLN A 45 1.13 2.59 3.36
CA GLN A 45 2.40 1.89 3.43
C GLN A 45 2.14 0.46 3.93
N ARG A 46 2.47 -0.54 3.10
CA ARG A 46 2.39 -1.94 3.54
C ARG A 46 3.35 -2.13 4.72
N ARG A 47 2.87 -2.75 5.79
CA ARG A 47 3.74 -3.12 6.93
C ARG A 47 4.87 -4.01 6.41
N ARG A 48 6.11 -3.68 6.76
CA ARG A 48 7.31 -4.43 6.34
C ARG A 48 7.29 -5.87 6.86
N TYR A 49 6.72 -6.07 8.04
CA TYR A 49 6.56 -7.37 8.68
C TYR A 49 5.10 -7.58 9.05
N ASN A 50 4.57 -8.73 8.68
CA ASN A 50 3.33 -9.21 9.27
C ASN A 50 3.68 -9.69 10.68
N VAL A 51 2.93 -9.25 11.68
CA VAL A 51 3.08 -9.75 13.04
C VAL A 51 2.56 -11.17 13.04
N THR A 52 3.47 -12.14 12.95
CA THR A 52 3.14 -13.57 12.99
C THR A 52 3.07 -14.11 14.41
N THR A 53 3.62 -13.36 15.36
CA THR A 53 3.69 -13.74 16.78
C THR A 53 2.84 -12.76 17.57
N GLU A 54 1.78 -13.28 18.19
CA GLU A 54 1.04 -12.57 19.22
C GLU A 54 2.01 -12.25 20.36
N ARG A 55 2.39 -10.97 20.48
CA ARG A 55 3.33 -10.54 21.52
C ARG A 55 2.65 -10.40 22.88
N ASP A 56 1.33 -10.30 22.91
CA ASP A 56 0.51 -10.20 24.11
C ASP A 56 0.01 -11.58 24.50
N HIS A 57 0.92 -12.38 25.05
CA HIS A 57 0.63 -13.74 25.49
C HIS A 57 1.34 -13.98 26.83
N ASP A 58 0.68 -14.70 27.72
CA ASP A 58 1.20 -14.96 29.08
C ASP A 58 2.31 -16.02 29.10
N SER A 59 2.76 -16.50 27.94
CA SER A 59 3.81 -17.54 27.88
C SER A 59 5.21 -16.94 28.00
N PRO A 60 6.20 -17.72 28.49
CA PRO A 60 7.57 -17.23 28.64
C PRO A 60 8.19 -16.80 27.31
N VAL A 61 8.59 -15.53 27.23
CA VAL A 61 9.35 -15.00 26.09
C VAL A 61 10.82 -15.43 26.25
N TYR A 62 11.34 -16.17 25.26
CA TYR A 62 12.74 -16.60 25.27
C TYR A 62 13.68 -15.37 25.23
N PRO A 63 14.68 -15.27 26.12
CA PRO A 63 15.56 -14.10 26.17
C PRO A 63 16.41 -14.02 24.89
N ASN A 64 16.45 -12.83 24.28
CA ASN A 64 17.30 -12.57 23.12
C ASN A 64 18.75 -12.41 23.56
N VAL A 65 19.44 -13.53 23.78
CA VAL A 65 20.85 -13.58 24.17
C VAL A 65 21.73 -13.45 22.92
N ALA A 66 22.13 -12.22 22.57
CA ALA A 66 23.29 -12.04 21.71
C ALA A 66 24.54 -12.25 22.58
N LEU A 67 25.38 -13.25 22.25
CA LEU A 67 26.75 -13.28 22.78
C LEU A 67 27.47 -12.05 22.24
N ASN A 68 27.98 -11.23 23.15
CA ASN A 68 28.89 -10.12 22.83
C ASN A 68 30.22 -10.65 22.33
#